data_AF-A0AAV2RIJ0-F1
#
_entry.id   AF-A0AAV2RIJ0-F1
#
_cell.length_a   1.000
_cell.length_b   1.000
_cell.length_c   1.000
_cell.angle_alpha   90.00
_cell.angle_beta   90.00
_cell.angle_gamma   90.00
#
_symmetry.space_group_name_H-M   'P 1'
#
loop_
_entity.id
_entity.type
_entity.pdbx_description
1 polymer ?
#
loop_
_entity_poly.entity_id
_entity_poly.type
_entity_poly.pdbx_seq_one_letter_code
_entity_poly.pdbx_strand_id
1 'polypeptide(L)'
;RMDLPECKICHVPYDESEHRPRHAPCGHGLCTACIRTLIKDNILECPTCRQTNNFNTPDDLPINYDLIDVIRMLQTINIPSEKETIVRESEASNNEVCSVHCEVISHWCQTCQMWICADCLESHSTVIGCSTITSIKALETMKHKQIKDINALVFAFEEDTQYLSSQLEHHIKLAKKHDEEANKFRNLIEEGKIHKENLLESKTLINSANSPNIVTHRMKEVAQRKQILRSWSVKNLGKHSPLGLLKELKSKEVYVETVIKYQKRFAKLSQHKESIHVHPFLKQGVSDGCISTPFNLLQKMIPDAPLVFMEMSIGDAVIGLVRIRLDKNLPFISDHIVQIFTGQKGSTLSGRRFNNRGDIGLYINFLPFSEYEFTPDKNGTSTAKQGQVTGQFKMNYLSSIYLHTSMTAHAYGSDYHVFGHVEEGMGVIQACLGKNKSIVKISDCGLVIGQE
;
A
#
# COMPACT_ATOMS: atom_id res chain seq x y z
N ARG A 1 -28.31 -12.02 9.20
CA ARG A 1 -27.62 -13.27 8.79
C ARG A 1 -26.98 -12.96 7.45
N MET A 2 -25.65 -12.86 7.38
CA MET A 2 -24.97 -12.71 6.09
C MET A 2 -24.69 -14.11 5.56
N ASP A 3 -24.97 -14.32 4.28
CA ASP A 3 -24.70 -15.59 3.62
C ASP A 3 -23.19 -15.72 3.36
N LEU A 4 -22.67 -16.93 3.51
CA LEU A 4 -21.26 -17.20 3.25
C LEU A 4 -20.99 -17.08 1.75
N PRO A 5 -19.84 -16.50 1.34
CA PRO A 5 -19.45 -16.46 -0.05
C PRO A 5 -19.40 -17.87 -0.68
N GLU A 6 -19.97 -18.02 -1.86
CA GLU A 6 -20.08 -19.30 -2.57
C GLU A 6 -19.42 -19.29 -3.95
N CYS A 7 -19.10 -20.47 -4.46
CA CYS A 7 -18.57 -20.63 -5.80
C CYS A 7 -19.65 -20.39 -6.85
N LYS A 8 -19.37 -19.53 -7.85
CA LYS A 8 -20.31 -19.19 -8.93
C LYS A 8 -20.63 -20.34 -9.90
N ILE A 9 -19.99 -21.50 -9.74
CA ILE A 9 -20.15 -22.67 -10.62
C ILE A 9 -20.96 -23.76 -9.92
N CYS A 10 -20.55 -24.17 -8.71
CA CYS A 10 -21.26 -25.21 -7.96
C CYS A 10 -22.25 -24.66 -6.92
N HIS A 11 -22.23 -23.35 -6.65
CA HIS A 11 -23.06 -22.71 -5.61
C HIS A 11 -22.86 -23.29 -4.21
N VAL A 12 -21.69 -23.89 -3.96
CA VAL A 12 -21.30 -24.38 -2.64
C VAL A 12 -20.49 -23.28 -1.93
N PRO A 13 -20.77 -22.99 -0.64
CA PRO A 13 -19.95 -22.09 0.16
C PRO A 13 -18.48 -22.48 0.11
N TYR A 14 -17.60 -21.49 0.01
CA TYR A 14 -16.17 -21.74 0.03
C TYR A 14 -15.73 -22.26 1.41
N ASP A 15 -14.75 -23.16 1.41
CA ASP A 15 -14.19 -23.78 2.60
C ASP A 15 -12.65 -23.83 2.53
N GLU A 16 -12.00 -24.41 3.54
CA GLU A 16 -10.54 -24.58 3.53
C GLU A 16 -10.10 -25.91 2.90
N SER A 17 -10.99 -26.68 2.30
CA SER A 17 -10.79 -28.03 1.79
C SER A 17 -11.04 -28.12 0.27
N GLU A 18 -11.99 -28.95 -0.17
CA GLU A 18 -12.30 -29.19 -1.59
C GLU A 18 -12.93 -27.97 -2.27
N HIS A 19 -13.66 -27.12 -1.54
CA HIS A 19 -14.19 -25.87 -2.06
C HIS A 19 -13.28 -24.69 -1.72
N ARG A 20 -11.97 -24.89 -1.64
CA ARG A 20 -11.03 -23.79 -1.40
C ARG A 20 -10.99 -22.81 -2.58
N PRO A 21 -11.18 -21.49 -2.37
CA PRO A 21 -11.23 -20.49 -3.43
C PRO A 21 -9.83 -20.24 -4.00
N ARG A 22 -9.71 -20.21 -5.33
CA ARG A 22 -8.47 -19.93 -6.06
C ARG A 22 -8.70 -18.91 -7.17
N HIS A 23 -7.63 -18.19 -7.52
CA HIS A 23 -7.65 -17.21 -8.60
C HIS A 23 -7.23 -17.85 -9.92
N ALA A 24 -8.09 -17.79 -10.93
CA ALA A 24 -7.67 -18.00 -12.30
C ALA A 24 -6.76 -16.83 -12.76
N PRO A 25 -5.90 -16.98 -13.79
CA PRO A 25 -4.99 -15.91 -14.22
C PRO A 25 -5.70 -14.66 -14.76
N CYS A 26 -6.96 -14.81 -15.15
CA CYS A 26 -7.84 -13.70 -15.51
C CYS A 26 -8.36 -12.91 -14.30
N GLY A 27 -8.05 -13.35 -13.06
CA GLY A 27 -8.48 -12.74 -11.80
C GLY A 27 -9.82 -13.24 -11.25
N HIS A 28 -10.52 -14.16 -11.93
CA HIS A 28 -11.79 -14.69 -11.46
C HIS A 28 -11.61 -15.82 -10.44
N GLY A 29 -12.40 -15.79 -9.37
CA GLY A 29 -12.40 -16.78 -8.29
C GLY A 29 -13.22 -18.02 -8.63
N LEU A 30 -12.63 -19.21 -8.46
CA LEU A 30 -13.27 -20.52 -8.63
C LEU A 30 -12.86 -21.44 -7.47
N CYS A 31 -13.69 -22.42 -7.10
CA CYS A 31 -13.29 -23.39 -6.08
C CYS A 31 -12.41 -24.51 -6.66
N THR A 32 -11.59 -25.12 -5.81
CA THR A 32 -10.63 -26.17 -6.22
C THR A 32 -11.35 -27.35 -6.89
N ALA A 33 -12.48 -27.79 -6.36
CA ALA A 33 -13.31 -28.84 -6.96
C ALA A 33 -13.77 -28.49 -8.40
N CYS A 34 -14.25 -27.26 -8.63
CA CYS A 34 -14.68 -26.83 -9.96
C CYS A 34 -13.50 -26.64 -10.92
N ILE A 35 -12.36 -26.15 -10.45
CA ILE A 35 -11.15 -26.07 -11.29
C ILE A 35 -10.74 -27.46 -11.77
N ARG A 36 -10.79 -28.46 -10.88
CA ARG A 36 -10.46 -29.86 -11.21
C ARG A 36 -11.34 -30.42 -12.33
N THR A 37 -12.61 -30.01 -12.42
CA THR A 37 -13.52 -30.45 -13.50
C THR A 37 -13.41 -29.62 -14.78
N LEU A 38 -12.91 -28.38 -14.68
CA LEU A 38 -12.76 -27.45 -15.80
C LEU A 38 -11.43 -27.59 -16.54
N ILE A 39 -10.38 -28.13 -15.91
CA ILE A 39 -9.13 -28.45 -16.61
C ILE A 39 -9.36 -29.64 -17.54
N LYS A 40 -9.18 -29.41 -18.84
CA LYS A 40 -9.20 -30.45 -19.89
C LYS A 40 -7.96 -30.31 -20.75
N ASP A 41 -7.24 -31.40 -21.00
CA ASP A 41 -6.01 -31.40 -21.81
C ASP A 41 -4.99 -30.34 -21.37
N ASN A 42 -4.84 -30.14 -20.05
CA ASN A 42 -4.02 -29.10 -19.41
C ASN A 42 -4.41 -27.66 -19.76
N ILE A 43 -5.66 -27.42 -20.17
CA ILE A 43 -6.20 -26.09 -20.46
C ILE A 43 -7.35 -25.81 -19.49
N LEU A 44 -7.28 -24.67 -18.81
CA LEU A 44 -8.39 -24.10 -18.05
C LEU A 44 -9.01 -22.96 -18.86
N GLU A 45 -10.25 -23.14 -19.30
CA GLU A 45 -11.08 -22.05 -19.80
C GLU A 45 -11.89 -21.45 -18.64
N CYS A 46 -11.71 -20.16 -18.37
CA CYS A 46 -12.48 -19.50 -17.33
C CYS A 46 -13.98 -19.42 -17.72
N PRO A 47 -14.92 -19.96 -16.94
CA PRO A 47 -16.34 -19.91 -17.26
C PRO A 47 -16.93 -18.49 -17.18
N THR A 48 -16.24 -17.54 -16.52
CA THR A 48 -16.71 -16.16 -16.37
C THR A 48 -16.30 -15.26 -17.53
N CYS A 49 -15.04 -15.34 -17.99
CA CYS A 49 -14.52 -14.47 -19.05
C CYS A 49 -14.06 -15.19 -20.32
N ARG A 50 -14.12 -16.53 -20.35
CA ARG A 50 -13.70 -17.41 -21.45
C ARG A 50 -12.22 -17.35 -21.82
N GLN A 51 -11.40 -16.73 -20.98
CA GLN A 51 -9.95 -16.74 -21.17
C GLN A 51 -9.39 -18.13 -20.89
N THR A 52 -8.62 -18.66 -21.83
CA THR A 52 -7.94 -19.94 -21.75
C THR A 52 -6.50 -19.78 -21.32
N ASN A 53 -6.03 -20.66 -20.44
CA ASN A 53 -4.66 -20.67 -19.95
C ASN A 53 -4.22 -22.11 -19.66
N ASN A 54 -2.93 -22.40 -19.80
CA ASN A 54 -2.40 -23.75 -19.62
C ASN A 54 -2.09 -24.02 -18.14
N PHE A 55 -2.69 -25.07 -17.57
CA PHE A 55 -2.46 -25.53 -16.19
C PHE A 55 -2.50 -27.05 -16.13
N ASN A 56 -1.53 -27.61 -15.41
CA ASN A 56 -1.45 -29.07 -15.23
C ASN A 56 -2.35 -29.53 -14.08
N THR A 57 -2.43 -28.76 -12.99
CA THR A 57 -3.23 -29.11 -11.82
C THR A 57 -3.92 -27.89 -11.19
N PRO A 58 -5.01 -28.09 -10.43
CA PRO A 58 -5.63 -27.02 -9.64
C PRO A 58 -4.71 -26.38 -8.61
N ASP A 59 -3.70 -27.13 -8.15
CA ASP A 59 -2.75 -26.68 -7.11
C ASP A 59 -1.77 -25.62 -7.62
N ASP A 60 -1.58 -25.53 -8.94
CA ASP A 60 -0.76 -24.51 -9.59
C ASP A 60 -1.39 -23.10 -9.53
N LEU A 61 -2.69 -23.01 -9.19
CA LEU A 61 -3.40 -21.74 -9.09
C LEU A 61 -3.37 -21.19 -7.66
N PRO A 62 -3.07 -19.89 -7.47
CA PRO A 62 -2.95 -19.30 -6.15
C PRO A 62 -4.29 -19.30 -5.40
N ILE A 63 -4.23 -19.63 -4.12
CA ILE A 63 -5.37 -19.60 -3.19
C ILE A 63 -5.75 -18.15 -2.89
N ASN A 64 -7.05 -17.87 -2.83
CA ASN A 64 -7.58 -16.58 -2.40
C ASN A 64 -7.72 -16.54 -0.87
N TYR A 65 -6.62 -16.27 -0.18
CA TYR A 65 -6.58 -16.23 1.29
C TYR A 65 -7.45 -15.10 1.87
N ASP A 66 -7.57 -13.96 1.19
CA ASP A 66 -8.41 -12.84 1.64
C ASP A 66 -9.88 -13.29 1.80
N LEU A 67 -10.37 -14.10 0.87
CA LEU A 67 -11.73 -14.63 0.93
C LEU A 67 -11.90 -15.66 2.05
N ILE A 68 -10.87 -16.47 2.34
CA ILE A 68 -10.86 -17.42 3.46
C ILE A 68 -10.96 -16.66 4.80
N ASP A 69 -10.23 -15.56 4.95
CA ASP A 69 -10.27 -14.77 6.19
C ASP A 69 -11.64 -14.11 6.40
N VAL A 70 -12.29 -13.64 5.33
CA VAL A 70 -13.68 -13.14 5.40
C VAL A 70 -14.65 -14.25 5.81
N ILE A 71 -14.49 -15.48 5.30
CA ILE A 71 -15.33 -16.62 5.68
C ILE A 71 -15.18 -16.94 7.16
N ARG A 72 -13.96 -16.96 7.69
CA ARG A 72 -13.69 -17.17 9.13
C ARG A 72 -14.39 -16.13 9.99
N MET A 73 -14.31 -14.85 9.61
CA MET A 73 -15.02 -13.78 10.32
C MET A 73 -16.54 -14.00 10.28
N LEU A 74 -17.12 -14.32 9.13
CA LEU A 74 -18.56 -14.55 9.00
C LEU A 74 -19.05 -15.78 9.77
N GLN A 75 -18.24 -16.84 9.87
CA GLN A 75 -18.55 -18.04 10.65
C GLN A 75 -18.62 -17.75 12.15
N THR A 76 -17.76 -16.87 12.67
CA THR A 76 -17.83 -16.44 14.09
C THR A 76 -19.09 -15.62 14.41
N ILE A 77 -19.69 -14.98 13.40
CA ILE A 77 -20.92 -14.18 13.54
C ILE A 77 -22.18 -15.05 13.40
N ASN A 78 -22.11 -16.20 12.73
CA ASN A 78 -23.25 -17.05 12.38
C ASN A 78 -23.55 -18.18 13.40
N ILE A 79 -23.13 -18.04 14.66
CA ILE A 79 -23.50 -18.96 15.75
C ILE A 79 -25.04 -19.10 15.75
N PRO A 80 -25.60 -20.32 15.66
CA PRO A 80 -27.05 -20.50 15.71
C PRO A 80 -27.59 -19.93 17.02
N SER A 81 -28.53 -18.99 16.94
CA SER A 81 -29.30 -18.56 18.09
C SER A 81 -30.11 -19.76 18.59
N GLU A 82 -29.81 -20.25 19.79
CA GLU A 82 -30.52 -21.31 20.53
C GLU A 82 -32.04 -21.07 20.73
N LYS A 83 -32.57 -19.93 20.29
CA LYS A 83 -33.99 -19.59 20.43
C LYS A 83 -34.95 -20.54 19.70
N GLU A 84 -34.51 -21.29 18.69
CA GLU A 84 -35.39 -22.25 17.99
C GLU A 84 -35.51 -23.61 18.69
N THR A 85 -34.59 -23.97 19.58
CA THR A 85 -34.62 -25.25 20.33
C THR A 85 -35.45 -25.17 21.61
N ILE A 86 -35.47 -24.00 22.26
CA ILE A 86 -36.09 -23.79 23.59
C ILE A 86 -37.62 -23.94 23.57
N VAL A 87 -38.28 -23.77 22.42
CA VAL A 87 -39.75 -23.88 22.34
C VAL A 87 -40.23 -25.34 22.40
N ARG A 88 -39.34 -26.34 22.19
CA ARG A 88 -39.73 -27.77 22.23
C ARG A 88 -39.42 -28.47 23.54
N GLU A 89 -38.59 -27.89 24.40
CA GLU A 89 -38.15 -28.54 25.65
C GLU A 89 -38.92 -28.07 26.89
N SER A 90 -39.81 -27.09 26.77
CA SER A 90 -40.61 -26.59 27.92
C SER A 90 -41.66 -27.56 28.46
N GLU A 91 -41.79 -28.76 27.89
CA GLU A 91 -42.68 -29.82 28.39
C GLU A 91 -41.93 -31.11 28.83
N ALA A 92 -40.59 -31.12 28.81
CA ALA A 92 -39.78 -32.26 29.27
C ALA A 92 -39.04 -31.96 30.60
N SER A 93 -39.71 -32.27 31.70
CA SER A 93 -39.20 -32.60 33.05
C SER A 93 -38.00 -31.82 33.64
N ASN A 94 -38.30 -31.01 34.66
CA ASN A 94 -37.37 -30.34 35.57
C ASN A 94 -36.57 -31.26 36.54
N ASN A 95 -36.31 -32.53 36.20
CA ASN A 95 -35.66 -33.46 37.12
C ASN A 95 -34.43 -34.13 36.48
N GLU A 96 -33.31 -33.41 36.45
CA GLU A 96 -32.02 -34.08 36.28
C GLU A 96 -31.76 -34.97 37.50
N VAL A 97 -31.67 -36.27 37.26
CA VAL A 97 -31.43 -37.29 38.29
C VAL A 97 -30.00 -37.78 38.23
N CYS A 98 -29.43 -38.10 39.39
CA CYS A 98 -28.13 -38.72 39.49
C CYS A 98 -28.14 -40.07 38.76
N SER A 99 -27.15 -40.30 37.89
CA SER A 99 -27.04 -41.54 37.11
C SER A 99 -26.80 -42.80 37.95
N VAL A 100 -26.40 -42.65 39.20
CA VAL A 100 -26.09 -43.77 40.13
C VAL A 100 -27.24 -44.06 41.06
N HIS A 101 -27.86 -43.02 41.64
CA HIS A 101 -28.90 -43.16 42.66
C HIS A 101 -30.31 -42.92 42.12
N CYS A 102 -30.45 -42.45 40.88
CA CYS A 102 -31.71 -42.03 40.27
C CYS A 102 -32.46 -40.94 41.06
N GLU A 103 -31.80 -40.30 42.02
CA GLU A 103 -32.33 -39.22 42.85
C GLU A 103 -32.06 -37.85 42.24
N VAL A 104 -32.95 -36.89 42.50
CA VAL A 104 -32.84 -35.54 41.96
C VAL A 104 -31.56 -34.87 42.46
N ILE A 105 -30.84 -34.25 41.53
CA ILE A 105 -29.68 -33.43 41.87
C ILE A 105 -30.14 -32.24 42.72
N SER A 106 -29.58 -32.13 43.91
CA SER A 106 -30.04 -31.16 44.92
C SER A 106 -28.94 -30.22 45.42
N HIS A 107 -27.67 -30.50 45.08
CA HIS A 107 -26.52 -29.74 45.58
C HIS A 107 -25.43 -29.56 44.50
N TRP A 108 -24.63 -28.51 44.65
CA TRP A 108 -23.45 -28.22 43.84
C TRP A 108 -22.22 -28.16 44.75
N CYS A 109 -21.20 -28.93 44.42
CA CYS A 109 -19.90 -28.82 45.07
C CYS A 109 -19.05 -27.74 44.38
N GLN A 110 -18.75 -26.66 45.10
CA GLN A 110 -17.92 -25.57 44.59
C GLN A 110 -16.45 -25.99 44.46
N THR A 111 -15.98 -26.89 45.33
CA THR A 111 -14.59 -27.39 45.31
C THR A 111 -14.35 -28.31 44.11
N CYS A 112 -15.28 -29.23 43.84
CA CYS A 112 -15.16 -30.23 42.77
C CYS A 112 -15.80 -29.78 41.44
N GLN A 113 -16.52 -28.66 41.44
CA GLN A 113 -17.27 -28.13 40.29
C GLN A 113 -18.22 -29.16 39.66
N MET A 114 -19.03 -29.83 40.49
CA MET A 114 -19.97 -30.85 40.02
C MET A 114 -21.29 -30.84 40.78
N TRP A 115 -22.35 -31.26 40.07
CA TRP A 115 -23.70 -31.46 40.58
C TRP A 115 -23.82 -32.81 41.29
N ILE A 116 -24.45 -32.84 42.46
CA ILE A 116 -24.60 -34.04 43.29
C ILE A 116 -26.03 -34.16 43.87
N CYS A 117 -26.55 -35.39 43.95
CA CYS A 117 -27.78 -35.70 44.70
C CYS A 117 -27.52 -35.78 46.21
N ALA A 118 -28.58 -35.96 47.00
CA ALA A 118 -28.49 -36.05 48.47
C ALA A 118 -27.64 -37.26 48.93
N ASP A 119 -27.77 -38.42 48.29
CA ASP A 119 -27.02 -39.63 48.68
C ASP A 119 -25.52 -39.52 48.31
N CYS A 120 -25.24 -38.91 47.15
CA CYS A 120 -23.87 -38.57 46.77
C CYS A 120 -23.26 -37.56 47.74
N LEU A 121 -24.04 -36.64 48.30
CA LEU A 121 -23.56 -35.66 49.28
C LEU A 121 -23.08 -36.33 50.56
N GLU A 122 -23.78 -37.34 51.09
CA GLU A 122 -23.34 -38.06 52.28
C GLU A 122 -21.98 -38.74 52.06
N SER A 123 -21.83 -39.43 50.93
CA SER A 123 -20.58 -40.08 50.54
C SER A 123 -19.47 -39.05 50.27
N HIS A 124 -19.80 -37.92 49.65
CA HIS A 124 -18.86 -36.84 49.30
C HIS A 124 -18.43 -36.03 50.52
N SER A 125 -19.26 -35.94 51.57
CA SER A 125 -18.94 -35.23 52.82
C SER A 125 -17.80 -35.87 53.61
N THR A 126 -17.49 -37.14 53.33
CA THR A 126 -16.32 -37.85 53.89
C THR A 126 -14.99 -37.37 53.29
N VAL A 127 -15.03 -36.68 52.14
CA VAL A 127 -13.87 -36.05 51.51
C VAL A 127 -13.61 -34.70 52.20
N ILE A 128 -12.56 -34.65 53.02
CA ILE A 128 -12.17 -33.48 53.83
C ILE A 128 -12.01 -32.24 52.93
N GLY A 129 -12.75 -31.16 53.24
CA GLY A 129 -12.53 -29.82 52.67
C GLY A 129 -13.44 -29.41 51.50
N CYS A 130 -14.48 -30.18 51.18
CA CYS A 130 -15.39 -29.84 50.09
C CYS A 130 -16.49 -28.87 50.52
N SER A 131 -16.69 -27.79 49.76
CA SER A 131 -17.76 -26.80 50.00
C SER A 131 -18.94 -27.05 49.08
N THR A 132 -20.09 -27.36 49.64
CA THR A 132 -21.33 -27.65 48.90
C THR A 132 -22.42 -26.66 49.23
N ILE A 133 -23.17 -26.24 48.22
CA ILE A 133 -24.34 -25.37 48.35
C ILE A 133 -25.55 -26.05 47.71
N THR A 134 -26.77 -25.67 48.12
CA THR A 134 -27.99 -26.19 47.51
C THR A 134 -28.06 -25.78 46.04
N SER A 135 -28.73 -26.61 45.23
CA SER A 135 -28.82 -26.39 43.80
C SER A 135 -29.46 -25.05 43.46
N ILE A 136 -30.50 -24.66 44.18
CA ILE A 136 -31.16 -23.36 44.06
C ILE A 136 -30.15 -22.22 44.25
N LYS A 137 -29.38 -22.25 45.35
CA LYS A 137 -28.40 -21.21 45.66
C LYS A 137 -27.24 -21.18 44.67
N ALA A 138 -26.84 -22.35 44.16
CA ALA A 138 -25.81 -22.47 43.12
C ALA A 138 -26.26 -21.84 41.81
N LEU A 139 -27.45 -22.19 41.34
CA LEU A 139 -28.06 -21.65 40.13
C LEU A 139 -28.24 -20.14 40.23
N GLU A 140 -28.73 -19.63 41.36
CA GLU A 140 -28.84 -18.18 41.60
C GLU A 140 -27.49 -17.47 41.52
N THR A 141 -26.46 -18.05 42.16
CA THR A 141 -25.11 -17.46 42.17
C THR A 141 -24.47 -17.48 40.78
N MET A 142 -24.59 -18.60 40.05
CA MET A 142 -24.07 -18.75 38.69
C MET A 142 -24.80 -17.82 37.72
N LYS A 143 -26.13 -17.74 37.82
CA LYS A 143 -26.95 -16.81 37.03
C LYS A 143 -26.57 -15.36 37.29
N HIS A 144 -26.39 -14.98 38.55
CA HIS A 144 -26.01 -13.62 38.91
C HIS A 144 -24.61 -13.26 38.38
N LYS A 145 -23.66 -14.21 38.46
CA LYS A 145 -22.33 -14.05 37.88
C LYS A 145 -22.39 -13.90 36.35
N GLN A 146 -23.13 -14.77 35.67
CA GLN A 146 -23.29 -14.68 34.21
C GLN A 146 -23.93 -13.36 33.78
N ILE A 147 -24.97 -12.90 34.47
CA ILE A 147 -25.59 -11.59 34.19
C ILE A 147 -24.59 -10.46 34.37
N LYS A 148 -23.76 -10.51 35.42
CA LYS A 148 -22.72 -9.51 35.67
C LYS A 148 -21.66 -9.50 34.57
N ASP A 149 -21.20 -10.68 34.15
CA ASP A 149 -20.18 -10.84 33.11
C ASP A 149 -20.73 -10.38 31.74
N ILE A 150 -21.98 -10.72 31.43
CA ILE A 150 -22.68 -10.25 30.22
C ILE A 150 -22.84 -8.73 30.25
N ASN A 151 -23.26 -8.14 31.37
CA ASN A 151 -23.42 -6.69 31.47
C ASN A 151 -22.08 -5.95 31.33
N ALA A 152 -20.98 -6.51 31.84
CA ALA A 152 -19.65 -5.96 31.65
C ALA A 152 -19.21 -6.00 30.18
N LEU A 153 -19.51 -7.12 29.48
CA LEU A 153 -19.27 -7.24 28.04
C LEU A 153 -20.12 -6.26 27.24
N VAL A 154 -21.42 -6.14 27.54
CA VAL A 154 -22.33 -5.20 26.88
C VAL A 154 -21.81 -3.76 27.03
N PHE A 155 -21.40 -3.37 28.24
CA PHE A 155 -20.84 -2.04 28.48
C PHE A 155 -19.56 -1.78 27.66
N ALA A 156 -18.64 -2.75 27.60
CA ALA A 156 -17.42 -2.63 26.78
C ALA A 156 -17.75 -2.51 25.29
N PHE A 157 -18.71 -3.31 24.79
CA PHE A 157 -19.17 -3.23 23.40
C PHE A 157 -19.86 -1.91 23.08
N GLU A 158 -20.62 -1.33 24.01
CA GLU A 158 -21.25 -0.01 23.85
C GLU A 158 -20.19 1.09 23.73
N GLU A 159 -19.13 1.05 24.55
CA GLU A 159 -18.01 2.00 24.50
C GLU A 159 -17.26 1.92 23.15
N ASP A 160 -16.93 0.69 22.71
CA ASP A 160 -16.28 0.46 21.41
C ASP A 160 -17.16 0.92 20.23
N THR A 161 -18.46 0.65 20.30
CA THR A 161 -19.42 1.06 19.25
C THR A 161 -19.50 2.58 19.15
N GLN A 162 -19.51 3.27 20.30
CA GLN A 162 -19.52 4.73 20.36
C GLN A 162 -18.21 5.32 19.82
N TYR A 163 -17.06 4.72 20.16
CA TYR A 163 -15.77 5.11 19.64
C TYR A 163 -15.70 4.97 18.11
N LEU A 164 -16.09 3.82 17.56
CA LEU A 164 -16.09 3.57 16.11
C LEU A 164 -17.02 4.51 15.35
N SER A 165 -18.20 4.81 15.92
CA SER A 165 -19.15 5.77 15.34
C SER A 165 -18.52 7.18 15.24
N SER A 166 -17.80 7.61 16.27
CA SER A 166 -17.10 8.90 16.26
C SER A 166 -15.99 8.96 15.20
N GLN A 167 -15.25 7.87 14.99
CA GLN A 167 -14.21 7.77 13.96
C GLN A 167 -14.82 7.82 12.56
N LEU A 168 -15.93 7.11 12.33
CA LEU A 168 -16.63 7.12 11.05
C LEU A 168 -17.12 8.52 10.68
N GLU A 169 -17.71 9.27 11.63
CA GLU A 169 -18.12 10.65 11.40
C GLU A 169 -16.94 11.57 11.06
N HIS A 170 -15.81 11.40 11.74
CA HIS A 170 -14.59 12.15 11.44
C HIS A 170 -14.11 11.89 10.00
N HIS A 171 -14.07 10.63 9.59
CA HIS A 171 -13.67 10.25 8.22
C HIS A 171 -14.67 10.73 7.16
N ILE A 172 -15.98 10.69 7.42
CA ILE A 172 -17.00 11.25 6.52
C ILE A 172 -16.81 12.76 6.35
N LYS A 173 -16.53 13.50 7.42
CA LYS A 173 -16.24 14.95 7.35
C LYS A 173 -14.96 15.22 6.54
N LEU A 174 -13.92 14.43 6.74
CA LEU A 174 -12.68 14.52 5.96
C LEU A 174 -12.94 14.27 4.47
N ALA A 175 -13.70 13.22 4.14
CA ALA A 175 -14.03 12.86 2.76
C ALA A 175 -14.85 13.96 2.06
N LYS A 176 -15.85 14.54 2.74
CA LYS A 176 -16.61 15.69 2.22
C LYS A 176 -15.72 16.90 1.93
N LYS A 177 -14.79 17.21 2.84
CA LYS A 177 -13.82 18.29 2.64
C LYS A 177 -12.92 18.02 1.42
N HIS A 178 -12.45 16.79 1.27
CA HIS A 178 -11.67 16.38 0.10
C HIS A 178 -12.48 16.47 -1.21
N ASP A 179 -13.76 16.11 -1.20
CA ASP A 179 -14.66 16.24 -2.36
C ASP A 179 -14.93 17.70 -2.73
N GLU A 180 -15.15 18.58 -1.75
CA GLU A 180 -15.30 20.02 -1.97
C GLU A 180 -14.04 20.64 -2.58
N GLU A 181 -12.86 20.28 -2.07
CA GLU A 181 -11.57 20.70 -2.64
C GLU A 181 -11.36 20.13 -4.06
N ALA A 182 -11.69 18.86 -4.28
CA ALA A 182 -11.60 18.23 -5.60
C ALA A 182 -12.58 18.85 -6.62
N ASN A 183 -13.77 19.26 -6.18
CA ASN A 183 -14.74 19.99 -7.00
C ASN A 183 -14.22 21.38 -7.38
N LYS A 184 -13.62 22.11 -6.44
CA LYS A 184 -12.97 23.41 -6.72
C LYS A 184 -11.86 23.24 -7.76
N PHE A 185 -11.01 22.23 -7.62
CA PHE A 185 -9.95 21.94 -8.60
C PHE A 185 -10.50 21.54 -9.97
N ARG A 186 -11.57 20.72 -10.03
CA ARG A 186 -12.23 20.36 -11.29
C ARG A 186 -12.76 21.59 -12.02
N ASN A 187 -13.41 22.50 -11.32
CA ASN A 187 -13.92 23.75 -11.92
C ASN A 187 -12.78 24.62 -12.46
N LEU A 188 -11.68 24.77 -11.70
CA LEU A 188 -10.50 25.50 -12.17
C LEU A 188 -9.85 24.87 -13.41
N ILE A 189 -9.80 23.54 -13.47
CA ILE A 189 -9.27 22.85 -14.67
C ILE A 189 -10.15 23.16 -15.89
N GLU A 190 -11.47 23.16 -15.72
CA GLU A 190 -12.41 23.42 -16.82
C GLU A 190 -12.32 24.87 -17.31
N GLU A 191 -12.24 25.85 -16.41
CA GLU A 191 -11.96 27.25 -16.77
C GLU A 191 -10.66 27.40 -17.56
N GLY A 192 -9.59 26.69 -17.16
CA GLY A 192 -8.31 26.70 -17.86
C GLY A 192 -8.39 26.12 -19.27
N LYS A 193 -9.19 25.07 -19.47
CA LYS A 193 -9.43 24.48 -20.81
C LYS A 193 -10.16 25.47 -21.72
N ILE A 194 -11.19 26.14 -21.23
CA ILE A 194 -11.94 27.15 -21.99
C ILE A 194 -10.99 28.26 -22.48
N HIS A 195 -10.10 28.75 -21.62
CA HIS A 195 -9.11 29.75 -22.04
C HIS A 195 -8.11 29.23 -23.09
N LYS A 196 -7.72 27.96 -22.99
CA LYS A 196 -6.85 27.31 -23.99
C LYS A 196 -7.56 27.14 -25.34
N GLU A 197 -8.81 26.68 -25.36
CA GLU A 197 -9.60 26.51 -26.58
C GLU A 197 -9.82 27.83 -27.31
N ASN A 198 -10.18 28.90 -26.57
CA ASN A 198 -10.31 30.25 -27.12
C ASN A 198 -9.03 30.75 -27.79
N LEU A 199 -7.85 30.37 -27.28
CA LEU A 199 -6.56 30.70 -27.90
C LEU A 199 -6.31 29.86 -29.15
N LEU A 200 -6.68 28.59 -29.13
CA LEU A 200 -6.51 27.69 -30.26
C LEU A 200 -7.40 28.10 -31.43
N GLU A 201 -8.67 28.45 -31.16
CA GLU A 201 -9.59 29.01 -32.15
C GLU A 201 -9.02 30.30 -32.78
N SER A 202 -8.51 31.21 -31.95
CA SER A 202 -7.88 32.44 -32.43
C SER A 202 -6.66 32.17 -33.32
N LYS A 203 -5.86 31.14 -32.99
CA LYS A 203 -4.73 30.68 -33.81
C LYS A 203 -5.20 30.16 -35.18
N THR A 204 -6.25 29.34 -35.19
CA THR A 204 -6.82 28.79 -36.43
C THR A 204 -7.34 29.91 -37.34
N LEU A 205 -8.02 30.90 -36.76
CA LEU A 205 -8.52 32.08 -37.49
C LEU A 205 -7.42 32.98 -38.05
N ILE A 206 -6.27 33.09 -37.37
CA ILE A 206 -5.10 33.80 -37.91
C ILE A 206 -4.54 33.05 -39.12
N ASN A 207 -4.43 31.72 -39.02
CA ASN A 207 -3.88 30.88 -40.09
C ASN A 207 -4.74 30.88 -41.36
N SER A 208 -6.05 31.16 -41.26
CA SER A 208 -6.96 31.22 -42.40
C SER A 208 -7.18 32.63 -42.96
N ALA A 209 -6.60 33.67 -42.35
CA ALA A 209 -6.81 35.06 -42.76
C ALA A 209 -5.88 35.49 -43.91
N ASN A 210 -6.45 35.99 -44.99
CA ASN A 210 -5.71 36.44 -46.19
C ASN A 210 -5.44 37.96 -46.23
N SER A 211 -5.83 38.72 -45.20
CA SER A 211 -5.66 40.18 -45.13
C SER A 211 -4.67 40.59 -44.05
N PRO A 212 -3.61 41.36 -44.38
CA PRO A 212 -2.61 41.81 -43.41
C PRO A 212 -3.19 42.58 -42.22
N ASN A 213 -4.24 43.38 -42.43
CA ASN A 213 -4.93 44.15 -41.39
C ASN A 213 -5.72 43.25 -40.43
N ILE A 214 -6.33 42.18 -40.95
CA ILE A 214 -7.06 41.20 -40.14
C ILE A 214 -6.06 40.39 -39.30
N VAL A 215 -4.93 39.98 -39.89
CA VAL A 215 -3.85 39.28 -39.19
C VAL A 215 -3.28 40.14 -38.06
N THR A 216 -2.95 41.41 -38.31
CA THR A 216 -2.43 42.30 -37.24
C THR A 216 -3.45 42.53 -36.12
N HIS A 217 -4.74 42.72 -36.45
CA HIS A 217 -5.79 42.86 -35.44
C HIS A 217 -5.92 41.61 -34.57
N ARG A 218 -5.97 40.42 -35.19
CA ARG A 218 -6.08 39.13 -34.48
C ARG A 218 -4.84 38.80 -33.66
N MET A 219 -3.64 39.18 -34.12
CA MET A 219 -2.40 39.02 -33.33
C MET A 219 -2.43 39.85 -32.04
N LYS A 220 -2.97 41.08 -32.09
CA LYS A 220 -3.18 41.90 -30.88
C LYS A 220 -4.18 41.24 -29.92
N GLU A 221 -5.27 40.69 -30.44
CA GLU A 221 -6.27 39.96 -29.65
C GLU A 221 -5.67 38.72 -28.97
N VAL A 222 -4.85 37.94 -29.68
CA VAL A 222 -4.12 36.79 -29.11
C VAL A 222 -3.13 37.22 -28.04
N ALA A 223 -2.41 38.33 -28.22
CA ALA A 223 -1.49 38.86 -27.21
C ALA A 223 -2.24 39.22 -25.92
N GLN A 224 -3.40 39.86 -26.04
CA GLN A 224 -4.27 40.18 -24.90
C GLN A 224 -4.81 38.92 -24.22
N ARG A 225 -5.30 37.93 -24.98
CA ARG A 225 -5.79 36.64 -24.44
C ARG A 225 -4.68 35.84 -23.75
N LYS A 226 -3.44 35.86 -24.28
CA LYS A 226 -2.27 35.26 -23.63
C LYS A 226 -1.97 35.91 -22.28
N GLN A 227 -2.11 37.22 -22.17
CA GLN A 227 -1.92 37.95 -20.92
C GLN A 227 -2.99 37.60 -19.89
N ILE A 228 -4.25 37.46 -20.32
CA ILE A 228 -5.37 37.02 -19.46
C ILE A 228 -5.12 35.60 -18.93
N LEU A 229 -4.73 34.65 -19.80
CA LEU A 229 -4.44 33.28 -19.38
C LEU A 229 -3.25 33.20 -18.41
N ARG A 230 -2.19 33.99 -18.65
CA ARG A 230 -1.05 34.08 -17.72
C ARG A 230 -1.47 34.62 -16.36
N SER A 231 -2.27 35.69 -16.33
CA SER A 231 -2.79 36.26 -15.09
C SER A 231 -3.69 35.27 -14.33
N TRP A 232 -4.62 34.60 -15.01
CA TRP A 232 -5.48 33.56 -14.45
C TRP A 232 -4.66 32.40 -13.87
N SER A 233 -3.64 31.91 -14.61
CA SER A 233 -2.76 30.83 -14.17
C SER A 233 -1.97 31.22 -12.92
N VAL A 234 -1.40 32.44 -12.87
CA VAL A 234 -0.67 32.94 -11.70
C VAL A 234 -1.59 33.11 -10.49
N LYS A 235 -2.82 33.58 -10.69
CA LYS A 235 -3.79 33.79 -9.59
C LYS A 235 -4.30 32.47 -9.00
N ASN A 236 -4.58 31.47 -9.86
CA ASN A 236 -5.31 30.26 -9.45
C ASN A 236 -4.42 29.03 -9.28
N LEU A 237 -3.26 28.99 -9.93
CA LEU A 237 -2.27 27.90 -9.83
C LEU A 237 -0.95 28.38 -9.20
N GLY A 238 -0.88 29.63 -8.72
CA GLY A 238 0.34 30.33 -8.32
C GLY A 238 1.20 29.64 -7.26
N LYS A 239 0.64 28.78 -6.40
CA LYS A 239 1.38 27.97 -5.41
C LYS A 239 1.53 26.49 -5.80
N HIS A 240 0.89 26.07 -6.88
CA HIS A 240 0.76 24.67 -7.31
C HIS A 240 1.35 24.40 -8.71
N SER A 241 2.01 25.40 -9.30
CA SER A 241 2.70 25.30 -10.60
C SER A 241 4.22 25.30 -10.41
N PRO A 242 5.02 24.69 -11.33
CA PRO A 242 6.48 24.67 -11.23
C PRO A 242 7.08 26.07 -11.13
N LEU A 243 6.58 27.02 -11.93
CA LEU A 243 7.00 28.42 -11.90
C LEU A 243 6.65 29.13 -10.59
N GLY A 244 5.50 28.79 -10.00
CA GLY A 244 5.09 29.25 -8.68
C GLY A 244 5.99 28.73 -7.57
N LEU A 245 6.25 27.42 -7.57
CA LEU A 245 7.15 26.76 -6.64
C LEU A 245 8.59 27.26 -6.78
N LEU A 246 9.10 27.46 -7.99
CA LEU A 246 10.41 28.05 -8.26
C LEU A 246 10.55 29.48 -7.74
N LYS A 247 9.46 30.26 -7.75
CA LYS A 247 9.46 31.63 -7.21
C LYS A 247 9.54 31.63 -5.68
N GLU A 248 8.83 30.72 -5.02
CA GLU A 248 8.82 30.58 -3.56
C GLU A 248 10.10 29.91 -3.03
N LEU A 249 10.70 28.98 -3.78
CA LEU A 249 11.97 28.33 -3.42
C LEU A 249 13.13 29.33 -3.25
N LYS A 250 13.03 30.52 -3.84
CA LYS A 250 14.03 31.59 -3.68
C LYS A 250 13.91 32.35 -2.35
N SER A 251 12.76 32.31 -1.70
CA SER A 251 12.44 33.13 -0.53
C SER A 251 12.12 32.33 0.73
N LYS A 252 11.74 31.05 0.59
CA LYS A 252 11.32 30.18 1.70
C LYS A 252 11.72 28.72 1.46
N GLU A 253 11.80 27.96 2.55
CA GLU A 253 11.85 26.51 2.43
C GLU A 253 10.47 25.97 2.00
N VAL A 254 10.48 25.18 0.93
CA VAL A 254 9.28 24.56 0.37
C VAL A 254 9.41 23.05 0.50
N TYR A 255 8.31 22.42 0.88
CA TYR A 255 8.20 20.99 1.08
C TYR A 255 7.02 20.44 0.28
N VAL A 256 7.07 19.14 0.05
CA VAL A 256 5.94 18.39 -0.48
C VAL A 256 5.54 17.34 0.51
N GLU A 257 4.23 17.13 0.62
CA GLU A 257 3.67 16.20 1.59
C GLU A 257 2.95 15.04 0.91
N THR A 258 3.07 13.87 1.54
CA THR A 258 2.33 12.67 1.16
C THR A 258 2.05 11.81 2.39
N VAL A 259 1.20 10.80 2.25
CA VAL A 259 0.87 9.85 3.31
C VAL A 259 1.44 8.48 2.93
N ILE A 260 2.37 7.96 3.73
CA ILE A 260 2.98 6.63 3.55
C ILE A 260 2.68 5.81 4.79
N LYS A 261 1.99 4.67 4.64
CA LYS A 261 1.56 3.81 5.77
C LYS A 261 0.87 4.62 6.88
N TYR A 262 -0.14 5.42 6.51
CA TYR A 262 -0.92 6.27 7.41
C TYR A 262 -0.15 7.38 8.14
N GLN A 263 1.13 7.58 7.82
CA GLN A 263 1.94 8.64 8.40
C GLN A 263 2.23 9.71 7.36
N LYS A 264 2.02 10.98 7.74
CA LYS A 264 2.41 12.12 6.93
C LYS A 264 3.94 12.17 6.83
N ARG A 265 4.42 12.41 5.62
CA ARG A 265 5.85 12.48 5.27
C ARG A 265 6.09 13.72 4.46
N PHE A 266 7.27 14.29 4.61
CA PHE A 266 7.66 15.51 3.94
C PHE A 266 8.94 15.29 3.16
N ALA A 267 8.97 15.73 1.91
CA ALA A 267 10.17 15.82 1.11
C ALA A 267 10.50 17.29 0.90
N LYS A 268 11.75 17.66 1.17
CA LYS A 268 12.24 19.01 0.89
C LYS A 268 12.28 19.22 -0.62
N LEU A 269 11.93 20.42 -1.05
CA LEU A 269 12.21 20.87 -2.41
C LEU A 269 13.45 21.75 -2.39
N SER A 270 14.33 21.55 -3.37
CA SER A 270 15.44 22.47 -3.64
C SER A 270 15.47 22.86 -5.11
N GLN A 271 16.06 24.01 -5.38
CA GLN A 271 16.31 24.45 -6.75
C GLN A 271 17.75 24.12 -7.12
N HIS A 272 17.94 23.42 -8.24
CA HIS A 272 19.24 23.21 -8.84
C HIS A 272 19.20 23.63 -10.31
N LYS A 273 19.87 24.73 -10.66
CA LYS A 273 19.75 25.38 -11.98
C LYS A 273 18.26 25.74 -12.26
N GLU A 274 17.72 25.28 -13.37
CA GLU A 274 16.30 25.49 -13.76
C GLU A 274 15.38 24.34 -13.35
N SER A 275 15.92 23.33 -12.65
CA SER A 275 15.18 22.16 -12.21
C SER A 275 14.87 22.22 -10.71
N ILE A 276 13.75 21.61 -10.33
CA ILE A 276 13.33 21.37 -8.95
C ILE A 276 13.76 19.96 -8.55
N HIS A 277 14.45 19.83 -7.44
CA HIS A 277 14.82 18.54 -6.86
C HIS A 277 13.87 18.22 -5.72
N VAL A 278 13.23 17.06 -5.81
CA VAL A 278 12.39 16.48 -4.76
C VAL A 278 13.26 15.48 -4.01
N HIS A 279 13.65 15.84 -2.80
CA HIS A 279 14.45 15.01 -1.90
C HIS A 279 13.62 13.84 -1.33
N PRO A 280 14.21 12.88 -0.61
CA PRO A 280 13.46 11.75 -0.06
C PRO A 280 12.42 12.20 0.98
N PHE A 281 11.33 11.45 1.06
CA PHE A 281 10.29 11.62 2.06
C PHE A 281 10.79 11.18 3.45
N LEU A 282 10.90 12.14 4.37
CA LEU A 282 11.33 11.91 5.75
C LEU A 282 10.15 11.96 6.73
N LYS A 283 10.34 11.35 7.90
CA LYS A 283 9.35 11.37 9.01
C LYS A 283 9.31 12.72 9.73
N GLN A 284 10.32 13.57 9.55
CA GLN A 284 10.49 14.80 10.30
C GLN A 284 9.41 15.83 9.91
N GLY A 285 8.89 16.53 10.92
CA GLY A 285 7.97 17.64 10.73
C GLY A 285 8.66 18.82 10.04
N VAL A 286 7.86 19.67 9.41
CA VAL A 286 8.32 20.89 8.76
C VAL A 286 8.51 21.99 9.80
N SER A 287 9.58 22.79 9.68
CA SER A 287 9.79 23.94 10.56
C SER A 287 8.69 25.00 10.38
N ASP A 288 8.43 25.77 11.43
CA ASP A 288 7.45 26.86 11.39
C ASP A 288 7.78 27.87 10.27
N GLY A 289 6.75 28.25 9.49
CA GLY A 289 6.87 29.19 8.37
C GLY A 289 7.20 28.57 7.01
N CYS A 290 7.40 27.24 6.94
CA CYS A 290 7.59 26.52 5.68
C CYS A 290 6.28 26.40 4.88
N ILE A 291 6.41 26.31 3.55
CA ILE A 291 5.27 26.05 2.65
C ILE A 291 5.26 24.56 2.33
N SER A 292 4.13 23.86 2.50
CA SER A 292 3.95 22.50 2.01
C SER A 292 2.90 22.43 0.89
N THR A 293 3.07 21.50 -0.05
CA THR A 293 2.09 21.22 -1.10
C THR A 293 1.93 19.70 -1.32
N PRO A 294 0.74 19.20 -1.66
CA PRO A 294 0.55 17.77 -1.90
C PRO A 294 1.42 17.22 -3.04
N PHE A 295 2.08 16.08 -2.83
CA PHE A 295 2.99 15.47 -3.80
C PHE A 295 2.30 15.03 -5.10
N ASN A 296 1.02 14.65 -5.05
CA ASN A 296 0.24 14.26 -6.23
C ASN A 296 0.10 15.39 -7.27
N LEU A 297 0.25 16.66 -6.87
CA LEU A 297 0.29 17.78 -7.80
C LEU A 297 1.59 17.80 -8.62
N LEU A 298 2.71 17.45 -7.98
CA LEU A 298 4.02 17.35 -8.64
C LEU A 298 4.18 16.07 -9.45
N GLN A 299 3.52 14.97 -9.06
CA GLN A 299 3.52 13.74 -9.85
C GLN A 299 3.01 13.97 -11.28
N LYS A 300 2.02 14.85 -11.46
CA LYS A 300 1.47 15.21 -12.78
C LYS A 300 2.46 15.97 -13.67
N MET A 301 3.58 16.40 -13.12
CA MET A 301 4.61 17.16 -13.81
C MET A 301 5.86 16.33 -14.13
N ILE A 302 5.86 15.05 -13.73
CA ILE A 302 6.94 14.12 -14.05
C ILE A 302 6.79 13.72 -15.52
N PRO A 303 7.81 13.92 -16.36
CA PRO A 303 7.76 13.52 -17.78
C PRO A 303 7.75 11.98 -17.91
N ASP A 304 7.30 11.48 -19.07
CA ASP A 304 7.26 10.04 -19.39
C ASP A 304 8.63 9.34 -19.28
N ALA A 305 9.72 10.11 -19.41
CA ALA A 305 11.08 9.69 -19.11
C ALA A 305 11.58 10.43 -17.85
N PRO A 306 11.27 9.93 -16.64
CA PRO A 306 11.64 10.60 -15.40
C PRO A 306 13.15 10.77 -15.27
N LEU A 307 13.57 11.88 -14.67
CA LEU A 307 14.95 12.12 -14.30
C LEU A 307 15.10 11.99 -12.79
N VAL A 308 16.02 11.15 -12.34
CA VAL A 308 16.36 11.04 -10.92
C VAL A 308 17.77 11.56 -10.68
N PHE A 309 18.07 11.95 -9.44
CA PHE A 309 19.41 12.38 -9.06
C PHE A 309 19.96 11.57 -7.88
N MET A 310 21.28 11.53 -7.80
CA MET A 310 22.04 10.90 -6.73
C MET A 310 23.22 11.80 -6.39
N GLU A 311 23.32 12.24 -5.16
CA GLU A 311 24.51 12.89 -4.63
C GLU A 311 25.43 11.81 -4.05
N MET A 312 26.66 11.80 -4.55
CA MET A 312 27.67 10.82 -4.16
C MET A 312 28.67 11.44 -3.21
N SER A 313 29.08 10.67 -2.20
CA SER A 313 30.13 11.02 -1.26
C SER A 313 31.13 9.88 -1.05
N ILE A 314 32.38 10.25 -0.74
CA ILE A 314 33.44 9.34 -0.32
C ILE A 314 33.81 9.71 1.12
N GLY A 315 33.54 8.81 2.06
CA GLY A 315 33.54 9.11 3.49
C GLY A 315 32.47 10.15 3.79
N ASP A 316 32.90 11.32 4.26
CA ASP A 316 32.01 12.46 4.56
C ASP A 316 32.11 13.59 3.53
N ALA A 317 33.00 13.47 2.54
CA ALA A 317 33.14 14.46 1.48
C ALA A 317 32.15 14.17 0.33
N VAL A 318 31.29 15.14 0.03
CA VAL A 318 30.45 15.13 -1.17
C VAL A 318 31.32 15.34 -2.40
N ILE A 319 31.23 14.41 -3.36
CA ILE A 319 32.03 14.40 -4.60
C ILE A 319 31.25 15.02 -5.75
N GLY A 320 29.92 14.88 -5.76
CA GLY A 320 29.07 15.58 -6.71
C GLY A 320 27.76 14.86 -7.00
N LEU A 321 27.04 15.44 -7.96
CA LEU A 321 25.71 15.01 -8.37
C LEU A 321 25.76 14.18 -9.65
N VAL A 322 25.02 13.07 -9.67
CA VAL A 322 24.75 12.24 -10.85
C VAL A 322 23.27 12.35 -11.18
N ARG A 323 22.92 12.55 -12.45
CA ARG A 323 21.54 12.56 -12.94
C ARG A 323 21.32 11.43 -13.93
N ILE A 324 20.24 10.69 -13.73
CA ILE A 324 19.95 9.44 -14.45
C ILE A 324 18.56 9.55 -15.06
N ARG A 325 18.51 9.51 -16.40
CA ARG A 325 17.26 9.47 -17.15
C ARG A 325 16.79 8.04 -17.24
N LEU A 326 15.55 7.80 -16.82
CA LEU A 326 14.93 6.49 -16.87
C LEU A 326 14.30 6.24 -18.24
N ASP A 327 14.29 4.98 -18.67
CA ASP A 327 13.76 4.59 -19.97
C ASP A 327 12.22 4.69 -19.99
N LYS A 328 11.70 5.51 -20.90
CA LYS A 328 10.26 5.68 -21.13
C LYS A 328 9.56 4.39 -21.57
N ASN A 329 10.30 3.45 -22.18
CA ASN A 329 9.74 2.18 -22.65
C ASN A 329 9.57 1.17 -21.51
N LEU A 330 10.04 1.49 -20.31
CA LEU A 330 9.98 0.64 -19.12
C LEU A 330 9.22 1.33 -17.97
N PRO A 331 7.94 1.74 -18.17
CA PRO A 331 7.24 2.62 -17.23
C PRO A 331 7.10 2.02 -15.82
N PHE A 332 6.86 0.71 -15.70
CA PHE A 332 6.78 0.03 -14.39
C PHE A 332 8.11 0.06 -13.63
N ILE A 333 9.23 -0.12 -14.33
CA ILE A 333 10.55 -0.08 -13.72
C ILE A 333 10.88 1.37 -13.36
N SER A 334 10.63 2.30 -14.27
CA SER A 334 10.89 3.73 -14.06
C SER A 334 10.12 4.28 -12.85
N ASP A 335 8.83 3.97 -12.72
CA ASP A 335 8.02 4.35 -11.55
C ASP A 335 8.56 3.72 -10.26
N HIS A 336 8.97 2.44 -10.33
CA HIS A 336 9.59 1.78 -9.18
C HIS A 336 10.87 2.49 -8.73
N ILE A 337 11.77 2.82 -9.64
CA ILE A 337 13.01 3.56 -9.33
C ILE A 337 12.69 4.92 -8.70
N VAL A 338 11.71 5.66 -9.24
CA VAL A 338 11.28 6.94 -8.65
C VAL A 338 10.81 6.75 -7.21
N GLN A 339 10.02 5.71 -6.92
CA GLN A 339 9.54 5.41 -5.57
C GLN A 339 10.67 5.10 -4.59
N ILE A 340 11.75 4.45 -5.05
CA ILE A 340 12.94 4.16 -4.24
C ILE A 340 13.72 5.43 -3.96
N PHE A 341 14.02 6.22 -5.00
CA PHE A 341 14.80 7.45 -4.86
C PHE A 341 14.09 8.45 -3.94
N THR A 342 12.77 8.57 -4.07
CA THR A 342 11.96 9.46 -3.23
C THR A 342 11.54 8.84 -1.88
N GLY A 343 11.70 7.53 -1.68
CA GLY A 343 11.30 6.86 -0.44
C GLY A 343 9.78 6.66 -0.26
N GLN A 344 8.99 6.72 -1.34
CA GLN A 344 7.52 6.59 -1.29
C GLN A 344 7.03 5.25 -0.73
N LYS A 345 7.86 4.20 -0.80
CA LYS A 345 7.58 2.88 -0.20
C LYS A 345 8.16 2.69 1.21
N GLY A 346 8.72 3.75 1.79
CA GLY A 346 9.22 3.79 3.17
C GLY A 346 10.73 3.61 3.33
N SER A 347 11.45 3.12 2.32
CA SER A 347 12.92 3.09 2.30
C SER A 347 13.45 3.84 1.07
N THR A 348 14.58 4.54 1.24
CA THR A 348 15.26 5.30 0.19
C THR A 348 16.71 4.85 0.03
N LEU A 349 17.30 5.20 -1.12
CA LEU A 349 18.73 5.05 -1.41
C LEU A 349 19.60 6.06 -0.64
N SER A 350 19.01 7.17 -0.16
CA SER A 350 19.75 8.17 0.62
C SER A 350 20.35 7.55 1.89
N GLY A 351 21.63 7.84 2.12
CA GLY A 351 22.45 7.29 3.19
C GLY A 351 23.03 5.90 2.94
N ARG A 352 22.73 5.23 1.81
CA ARG A 352 23.21 3.87 1.53
C ARG A 352 24.64 3.85 0.98
N ARG A 353 25.39 2.81 1.35
CA ARG A 353 26.78 2.59 0.90
C ARG A 353 26.83 1.52 -0.19
N PHE A 354 27.85 1.61 -1.04
CA PHE A 354 28.16 0.56 -2.00
C PHE A 354 28.84 -0.61 -1.28
N ASN A 355 28.48 -1.83 -1.64
CA ASN A 355 29.16 -3.03 -1.15
C ASN A 355 30.48 -3.25 -1.90
N ASN A 356 31.32 -4.20 -1.45
CA ASN A 356 32.62 -4.49 -2.09
C ASN A 356 32.50 -4.99 -3.56
N ARG A 357 31.32 -5.44 -3.98
CA ARG A 357 31.03 -5.81 -5.38
C ARG A 357 30.73 -4.60 -6.26
N GLY A 358 30.44 -3.43 -5.66
CA GLY A 358 30.16 -2.18 -6.38
C GLY A 358 28.67 -2.01 -6.64
N ASP A 359 27.85 -2.78 -5.92
CA ASP A 359 26.40 -2.69 -5.94
C ASP A 359 25.92 -1.92 -4.71
N ILE A 360 24.78 -1.24 -4.84
CA ILE A 360 24.03 -0.79 -3.68
C ILE A 360 22.96 -1.83 -3.42
N GLY A 361 23.12 -2.63 -2.35
CA GLY A 361 22.10 -3.58 -1.96
C GLY A 361 20.88 -2.85 -1.41
N LEU A 362 19.77 -2.82 -2.16
CA LEU A 362 18.43 -2.55 -1.64
C LEU A 362 17.58 -3.80 -1.81
N TYR A 363 17.26 -4.44 -0.69
CA TYR A 363 16.17 -5.41 -0.62
C TYR A 363 14.86 -4.65 -0.64
N ILE A 364 14.08 -4.82 -1.70
CA ILE A 364 12.72 -4.31 -1.78
C ILE A 364 11.83 -5.49 -2.09
N ASN A 365 11.38 -6.16 -1.03
CA ASN A 365 10.40 -7.23 -1.16
C ASN A 365 9.11 -6.64 -1.76
N PHE A 366 8.60 -7.27 -2.81
CA PHE A 366 7.27 -7.02 -3.35
C PHE A 366 6.20 -7.63 -2.41
N LEU A 367 6.08 -7.06 -1.18
CA LEU A 367 5.06 -7.27 -0.12
C LEU A 367 4.84 -8.72 0.43
N PRO A 368 4.21 -8.90 1.62
CA PRO A 368 4.01 -8.01 2.77
C PRO A 368 4.71 -8.53 4.07
N PHE A 369 4.74 -7.68 5.11
CA PHE A 369 5.06 -7.96 6.53
C PHE A 369 6.12 -9.03 6.89
N SER A 370 7.33 -8.59 7.23
CA SER A 370 8.02 -8.94 8.49
C SER A 370 9.38 -8.25 8.55
N GLU A 371 9.75 -7.82 9.74
CA GLU A 371 11.07 -7.30 10.09
C GLU A 371 12.14 -8.31 9.69
N TYR A 372 13.09 -7.91 8.84
CA TYR A 372 14.31 -8.67 8.65
C TYR A 372 15.51 -7.75 8.63
N GLU A 373 16.34 -7.91 9.66
CA GLU A 373 17.73 -7.49 9.68
C GLU A 373 18.55 -8.27 8.65
N PHE A 374 19.59 -7.61 8.16
CA PHE A 374 20.43 -8.02 7.05
C PHE A 374 21.41 -9.14 7.45
N THR A 375 21.51 -10.21 6.65
CA THR A 375 22.71 -11.06 6.57
C THR A 375 23.25 -11.05 5.13
N PRO A 376 24.53 -10.72 4.91
CA PRO A 376 25.11 -10.69 3.57
C PRO A 376 25.41 -12.09 3.05
N ASP A 377 24.91 -12.40 1.86
CA ASP A 377 25.18 -13.65 1.16
C ASP A 377 26.65 -13.76 0.72
N LYS A 378 27.28 -14.91 1.03
CA LYS A 378 28.73 -15.11 1.00
C LYS A 378 29.34 -15.54 -0.34
N ASN A 379 28.57 -15.80 -1.40
CA ASN A 379 29.12 -16.46 -2.59
C ASN A 379 29.01 -15.59 -3.85
N GLY A 380 30.14 -15.34 -4.51
CA GLY A 380 30.23 -14.59 -5.77
C GLY A 380 31.43 -13.63 -5.81
N THR A 381 32.55 -14.13 -6.31
CA THR A 381 33.75 -13.33 -6.63
C THR A 381 33.63 -12.74 -8.03
N SER A 382 33.86 -11.43 -8.19
CA SER A 382 34.07 -10.81 -9.50
C SER A 382 35.23 -9.82 -9.41
N THR A 383 36.30 -10.13 -10.13
CA THR A 383 37.50 -9.31 -10.31
C THR A 383 37.28 -8.36 -11.49
N ALA A 384 37.11 -7.07 -11.23
CA ALA A 384 37.04 -6.05 -12.28
C ALA A 384 38.46 -5.64 -12.74
N LYS A 385 38.80 -5.90 -14.02
CA LYS A 385 39.95 -5.28 -14.71
C LYS A 385 39.52 -3.97 -15.39
N GLN A 386 40.45 -3.03 -15.56
CA GLN A 386 40.23 -1.69 -16.13
C GLN A 386 39.61 -1.74 -17.55
N GLY A 387 38.42 -1.14 -17.70
CA GLY A 387 37.66 -1.04 -18.96
C GLY A 387 36.85 0.25 -19.05
N GLN A 388 36.19 0.50 -20.20
CA GLN A 388 35.50 1.74 -20.56
C GLN A 388 34.12 1.88 -19.87
N VAL A 389 33.90 2.98 -19.14
CA VAL A 389 32.68 3.21 -18.35
C VAL A 389 31.50 3.63 -19.25
N THR A 390 30.38 2.89 -19.23
CA THR A 390 29.27 3.09 -20.19
C THR A 390 28.09 3.92 -19.69
N GLY A 391 28.09 4.36 -18.42
CA GLY A 391 27.06 5.26 -17.88
C GLY A 391 25.63 4.69 -17.86
N GLN A 392 25.47 3.36 -17.89
CA GLN A 392 24.18 2.67 -17.89
C GLN A 392 23.86 2.06 -16.53
N PHE A 393 22.59 2.10 -16.13
CA PHE A 393 22.08 1.43 -14.94
C PHE A 393 21.27 0.19 -15.32
N LYS A 394 21.47 -0.91 -14.59
CA LYS A 394 20.98 -2.26 -14.92
C LYS A 394 20.27 -2.92 -13.74
N MET A 395 19.39 -3.90 -13.99
CA MET A 395 18.69 -4.69 -12.96
C MET A 395 18.66 -6.19 -13.32
N ASN A 396 18.71 -7.09 -12.31
CA ASN A 396 18.66 -8.56 -12.45
C ASN A 396 17.34 -9.11 -11.88
N TYR A 397 16.74 -10.12 -12.54
CA TYR A 397 15.41 -10.67 -12.24
C TYR A 397 15.38 -12.05 -11.54
N LEU A 398 16.51 -12.63 -11.13
CA LEU A 398 16.51 -13.98 -10.57
C LEU A 398 15.95 -14.04 -9.12
N SER A 399 14.68 -14.45 -9.00
CA SER A 399 13.97 -14.99 -7.81
C SER A 399 13.76 -14.10 -6.58
N SER A 400 14.36 -12.91 -6.51
CA SER A 400 13.93 -11.79 -5.67
C SER A 400 14.34 -10.51 -6.39
N ILE A 401 13.54 -9.46 -6.38
CA ILE A 401 13.87 -8.23 -7.11
C ILE A 401 14.92 -7.46 -6.30
N TYR A 402 16.19 -7.73 -6.59
CA TYR A 402 17.33 -6.99 -6.09
C TYR A 402 17.58 -5.80 -7.02
N LEU A 403 17.55 -4.59 -6.47
CA LEU A 403 18.06 -3.45 -7.22
C LEU A 403 19.59 -3.48 -7.21
N HIS A 404 20.19 -4.23 -8.13
CA HIS A 404 21.63 -4.20 -8.39
C HIS A 404 21.99 -2.99 -9.24
N THR A 405 22.10 -1.80 -8.65
CA THR A 405 22.72 -0.67 -9.34
C THR A 405 24.22 -0.89 -9.46
N SER A 406 24.62 -1.60 -10.50
CA SER A 406 26.04 -1.80 -10.81
C SER A 406 26.50 -0.70 -11.78
N MET A 407 27.46 0.10 -11.34
CA MET A 407 28.14 1.09 -12.18
C MET A 407 29.24 0.35 -12.94
N THR A 408 28.93 -0.15 -14.14
CA THR A 408 29.80 -1.13 -14.80
C THR A 408 30.55 -0.52 -15.99
N ALA A 409 31.82 -0.94 -16.12
CA ALA A 409 32.69 -0.60 -17.23
C ALA A 409 32.69 -1.69 -18.34
N HIS A 410 31.75 -2.63 -18.30
CA HIS A 410 31.64 -3.72 -19.26
C HIS A 410 30.18 -4.16 -19.49
N ALA A 411 29.93 -4.72 -20.68
CA ALA A 411 28.72 -5.45 -21.00
C ALA A 411 28.66 -6.74 -20.17
N TYR A 412 27.82 -6.76 -19.13
CA TYR A 412 27.37 -8.01 -18.52
C TYR A 412 26.53 -8.80 -19.54
N GLY A 413 26.49 -10.13 -19.38
CA GLY A 413 25.67 -11.03 -20.19
C GLY A 413 24.17 -10.72 -20.16
N SER A 414 23.39 -11.48 -20.92
CA SER A 414 21.96 -11.33 -21.23
C SER A 414 20.98 -11.15 -20.05
N ASP A 415 21.43 -11.28 -18.81
CA ASP A 415 20.57 -11.41 -17.63
C ASP A 415 20.23 -10.07 -16.95
N TYR A 416 20.63 -8.95 -17.57
CA TYR A 416 20.45 -7.62 -17.03
C TYR A 416 19.71 -6.69 -17.99
N HIS A 417 18.65 -6.05 -17.49
CA HIS A 417 17.93 -5.03 -18.25
C HIS A 417 18.46 -3.63 -17.91
N VAL A 418 18.82 -2.86 -18.95
CA VAL A 418 19.15 -1.43 -18.81
C VAL A 418 17.86 -0.66 -18.59
N PHE A 419 17.78 0.11 -17.50
CA PHE A 419 16.57 0.89 -17.17
C PHE A 419 16.80 2.40 -17.23
N GLY A 420 18.03 2.85 -17.41
CA GLY A 420 18.36 4.26 -17.48
C GLY A 420 19.81 4.53 -17.85
N HIS A 421 20.08 5.78 -18.19
CA HIS A 421 21.41 6.28 -18.58
C HIS A 421 21.75 7.57 -17.83
N VAL A 422 23.05 7.78 -17.60
CA VAL A 422 23.58 8.98 -16.97
C VAL A 422 23.53 10.14 -17.95
N GLU A 423 22.81 11.20 -17.62
CA GLU A 423 22.81 12.45 -18.39
C GLU A 423 23.85 13.44 -17.90
N GLU A 424 24.10 13.48 -16.58
CA GLU A 424 25.05 14.40 -15.95
C GLU A 424 25.79 13.68 -14.82
N GLY A 425 27.05 14.07 -14.57
CA GLY A 425 27.83 13.54 -13.44
C GLY A 425 28.67 12.30 -13.74
N MET A 426 28.95 11.99 -15.01
CA MET A 426 29.81 10.84 -15.35
C MET A 426 31.21 10.92 -14.72
N GLY A 427 31.77 12.12 -14.55
CA GLY A 427 33.04 12.33 -13.84
C GLY A 427 32.96 11.97 -12.34
N VAL A 428 31.81 12.17 -11.70
CA VAL A 428 31.56 11.78 -10.30
C VAL A 428 31.59 10.26 -10.16
N ILE A 429 30.97 9.57 -11.11
CA ILE A 429 31.00 8.11 -11.20
C ILE A 429 32.44 7.63 -11.33
N GLN A 430 33.20 8.20 -12.26
CA GLN A 430 34.60 7.84 -12.49
C GLN A 430 35.47 8.09 -11.25
N ALA A 431 35.26 9.17 -10.51
CA ALA A 431 35.98 9.47 -9.27
C ALA A 431 35.74 8.44 -8.16
N CYS A 432 34.58 7.77 -8.18
CA CYS A 432 34.25 6.70 -7.25
C CYS A 432 34.84 5.34 -7.68
N LEU A 433 35.16 5.16 -8.96
CA LEU A 433 35.81 3.94 -9.45
C LEU A 433 37.23 3.81 -8.89
N GLY A 434 37.57 2.62 -8.40
CA GLY A 434 38.87 2.34 -7.79
C GLY A 434 39.01 2.78 -6.32
N LYS A 435 37.99 3.41 -5.74
CA LYS A 435 37.93 3.70 -4.30
C LYS A 435 37.44 2.47 -3.53
N ASN A 436 37.74 2.42 -2.24
CA ASN A 436 37.15 1.42 -1.36
C ASN A 436 35.63 1.63 -1.34
N LYS A 437 34.86 0.64 -1.78
CA LYS A 437 33.42 0.79 -1.99
C LYS A 437 32.66 1.00 -0.68
N SER A 438 33.19 0.49 0.43
CA SER A 438 32.59 0.65 1.76
C SER A 438 32.57 2.10 2.28
N ILE A 439 33.38 2.99 1.68
CA ILE A 439 33.37 4.42 1.99
C ILE A 439 32.60 5.24 0.94
N VAL A 440 32.20 4.65 -0.18
CA VAL A 440 31.35 5.34 -1.17
C VAL A 440 29.90 5.22 -0.72
N LYS A 441 29.20 6.35 -0.62
CA LYS A 441 27.79 6.40 -0.22
C LYS A 441 26.99 7.33 -1.12
N ILE A 442 25.70 7.08 -1.18
CA ILE A 442 24.70 8.03 -1.64
C ILE A 442 24.41 8.94 -0.45
N SER A 443 24.89 10.17 -0.45
CA SER A 443 24.55 11.12 0.61
C SER A 443 23.11 11.57 0.50
N ASP A 444 22.61 11.70 -0.74
CA ASP A 444 21.24 12.08 -1.00
C ASP A 444 20.76 11.59 -2.37
N CYS A 445 19.45 11.49 -2.56
CA CYS A 445 18.90 11.10 -3.85
C CYS A 445 17.45 11.57 -3.99
N GLY A 446 16.94 11.61 -5.21
CA GLY A 446 15.55 12.01 -5.38
C GLY A 446 15.14 12.10 -6.83
N LEU A 447 14.05 12.83 -7.04
CA LEU A 447 13.43 13.06 -8.33
C LEU A 447 13.73 14.48 -8.81
N VAL A 448 13.97 14.64 -10.10
CA VAL A 448 14.14 15.94 -10.75
C VAL A 448 12.89 16.26 -11.55
N ILE A 449 12.33 17.46 -11.32
CA ILE A 449 11.15 17.98 -11.99
C ILE A 449 11.53 19.30 -12.67
N GLY A 450 11.16 19.45 -13.94
CA GLY A 450 11.53 20.63 -14.73
C GLY A 450 12.84 20.42 -15.48
N GLN A 451 12.71 20.06 -16.74
CA GLN A 451 13.63 20.17 -17.85
C GLN A 451 12.91 19.51 -19.04
N GLU A 452 12.43 20.32 -19.97
CA GLU A 452 12.45 19.94 -21.39
C GLU A 452 13.48 20.81 -22.08
#